data_AF-A0A962AZM6-F1
#
_entry.id   AF-A0A962AZM6-F1
#
_cell.length_a   1.000
_cell.length_b   1.000
_cell.length_c   1.000
_cell.angle_alpha   90.00
_cell.angle_beta   90.00
_cell.angle_gamma   90.00
#
_symmetry.space_group_name_H-M   'P 1'
#
loop_
_entity.id
_entity.type
_entity.pdbx_description
1 polymer ?
#
loop_
_entity_poly.entity_id
_entity_poly.type
_entity_poly.pdbx_seq_one_letter_code
_entity_poly.pdbx_strand_id
1 'polypeptide(L)'
;MVQSRRQVLLGLPAAAAAGAALAGQAHASQPAPAVRRSPEQRYATVVDLADFAKPNADKPQGEAMQAAIDAASDAGVPLVMPKGGFVTDRSLRVWNTSGLDRAMPRISGRGIGMTVIEATGFAGAILDIRGVGQGPLRRAHFLHGGGLENLELRGLQRYVNGPPGTPVQHGLATLGWWTGRIANVRISRLTGDGIRVVGDTGVNSNPDFTASRLDLAGVRLERLAGWGYNDENPIGAPGWSWDRCVMTLCGRGGARVRSSGHEFRASSFSASGWVSETTPSAGAGIGVYLDGARGWSLNRTRFVGCEFDTSKDAQLALDYAHATTVEQTRFIHNDRYGQGALTPAVGVDIARKGAASSVQHALFRQILFRIDTPGTMTGFRWSGTANVRDIVIDGVLWSDETRGKAAITRYAGHDRNGANTAANYRIHDGVSLVSAGRPAPFLKARTAAASPTPSPARALGLGPWQVDADCARLQPGLWAVARDVRLPASGWCEIDLAAVVASPGGAQPVELVLRLARRTVTHDLGSLAAAPRRVRLGDRILANAGEVLGIELRAAAPLVFPPGARADLLLKLTV
;
A
#
# COMPACT_ATOMS: atom_id res chain seq x y z
N MET A 1 9.85 -38.26 -35.53
CA MET A 1 10.00 -37.37 -36.70
C MET A 1 8.63 -37.01 -37.27
N VAL A 2 8.37 -35.70 -37.43
CA VAL A 2 7.55 -35.03 -38.48
C VAL A 2 6.06 -35.43 -38.56
N GLN A 3 5.11 -34.68 -37.97
CA GLN A 3 4.47 -33.43 -38.43
C GLN A 3 3.80 -33.45 -39.82
N SER A 4 2.48 -33.22 -39.85
CA SER A 4 1.82 -32.09 -40.55
C SER A 4 0.40 -31.92 -39.92
N ARG A 5 -0.11 -30.81 -39.37
CA ARG A 5 -0.18 -29.35 -39.74
C ARG A 5 -0.78 -29.14 -41.13
N ARG A 6 -1.71 -28.21 -41.42
CA ARG A 6 -2.54 -27.23 -40.68
C ARG A 6 -3.34 -26.48 -41.78
N GLN A 7 -4.57 -26.05 -41.47
CA GLN A 7 -5.19 -24.74 -41.83
C GLN A 7 -5.55 -24.33 -43.28
N VAL A 8 -6.46 -23.34 -43.30
CA VAL A 8 -6.76 -22.27 -44.31
C VAL A 8 -8.08 -22.51 -45.08
N LEU A 9 -9.08 -21.63 -45.17
CA LEU A 9 -9.43 -20.30 -44.62
C LEU A 9 -10.89 -19.97 -45.02
N LEU A 10 -11.54 -19.09 -44.23
CA LEU A 10 -12.48 -17.99 -44.55
C LEU A 10 -13.26 -17.93 -45.89
N GLY A 11 -14.55 -17.57 -45.79
CA GLY A 11 -15.31 -16.92 -46.86
C GLY A 11 -16.78 -16.59 -46.52
N LEU A 12 -17.05 -15.38 -46.04
CA LEU A 12 -18.36 -14.70 -46.05
C LEU A 12 -18.83 -14.42 -47.50
N PRO A 13 -20.14 -14.16 -47.72
CA PRO A 13 -20.59 -12.78 -48.03
C PRO A 13 -21.85 -12.38 -47.23
N ALA A 14 -21.88 -11.19 -46.59
CA ALA A 14 -22.36 -9.88 -47.10
C ALA A 14 -23.89 -9.85 -47.37
N ALA A 15 -24.73 -9.35 -46.46
CA ALA A 15 -25.11 -7.94 -46.25
C ALA A 15 -25.96 -7.32 -47.37
N ALA A 16 -27.26 -7.08 -47.11
CA ALA A 16 -27.96 -5.84 -47.47
C ALA A 16 -29.41 -5.77 -46.90
N ALA A 17 -29.63 -4.73 -46.08
CA ALA A 17 -30.80 -3.86 -45.99
C ALA A 17 -32.22 -4.44 -45.70
N ALA A 18 -32.71 -4.15 -44.50
CA ALA A 18 -33.97 -3.40 -44.32
C ALA A 18 -34.00 -2.80 -42.92
N GLY A 19 -34.06 -1.47 -42.85
CA GLY A 19 -34.27 -0.75 -41.61
C GLY A 19 -35.72 -0.78 -41.15
N ALA A 20 -35.87 -0.46 -39.87
CA ALA A 20 -37.06 0.02 -39.17
C ALA A 20 -38.16 -0.98 -38.78
N ALA A 21 -38.56 -0.83 -37.51
CA ALA A 21 -39.76 -1.32 -36.84
C ALA A 21 -39.79 -2.78 -36.36
N LEU A 22 -39.20 -3.04 -35.20
CA LEU A 22 -39.70 -4.05 -34.27
C LEU A 22 -39.92 -3.41 -32.90
N ALA A 23 -41.11 -2.85 -32.74
CA ALA A 23 -41.71 -2.58 -31.46
C ALA A 23 -41.99 -3.92 -30.75
N GLY A 24 -41.51 -4.01 -29.50
CA GLY A 24 -41.96 -4.87 -28.41
C GLY A 24 -42.64 -6.20 -28.73
N GLN A 25 -41.89 -7.30 -28.57
CA GLN A 25 -42.40 -8.47 -27.87
C GLN A 25 -41.35 -8.93 -26.86
N ALA A 26 -41.55 -8.51 -25.61
CA ALA A 26 -40.90 -9.12 -24.47
C ALA A 26 -41.42 -10.56 -24.37
N HIS A 27 -40.54 -11.54 -24.58
CA HIS A 27 -40.77 -12.88 -24.06
C HIS A 27 -40.77 -12.76 -22.53
N ALA A 28 -41.98 -12.69 -21.96
CA ALA A 28 -42.19 -12.87 -20.53
C ALA A 28 -41.66 -14.26 -20.16
N SER A 29 -40.47 -14.31 -19.58
CA SER A 29 -39.98 -15.49 -18.87
C SER A 29 -40.97 -15.75 -17.74
N GLN A 30 -41.73 -16.84 -17.86
CA GLN A 30 -42.54 -17.32 -16.74
C GLN A 30 -41.60 -17.53 -15.54
N PRO A 31 -41.88 -16.92 -14.37
CA PRO A 31 -41.10 -17.21 -13.17
C PRO A 31 -41.22 -18.72 -12.90
N ALA A 32 -40.08 -19.36 -12.64
CA ALA A 32 -40.05 -20.78 -12.28
C ALA A 32 -41.09 -21.06 -11.17
N PRO A 33 -41.82 -22.19 -11.23
CA PRO A 33 -42.89 -22.46 -10.29
C PRO A 33 -42.34 -22.44 -8.86
N ALA A 34 -42.93 -21.57 -8.03
CA ALA A 34 -42.58 -21.51 -6.62
C ALA A 34 -42.87 -22.87 -5.97
N VAL A 35 -41.82 -23.56 -5.53
CA VAL A 35 -41.95 -24.83 -4.81
C VAL A 35 -42.70 -24.56 -3.51
N ARG A 36 -43.88 -25.18 -3.33
CA ARG A 36 -44.61 -25.13 -2.06
C ARG A 36 -43.78 -25.79 -0.97
N ARG A 37 -43.24 -24.96 -0.06
CA ARG A 37 -42.59 -25.39 1.18
C ARG A 37 -43.57 -25.30 2.34
N SER A 38 -43.50 -26.26 3.26
CA SER A 38 -44.22 -26.18 4.54
C SER A 38 -43.75 -24.94 5.33
N PRO A 39 -44.55 -24.39 6.25
CA PRO A 39 -44.10 -23.30 7.11
C PRO A 39 -42.76 -23.60 7.80
N GLU A 40 -42.58 -24.81 8.32
CA GLU A 40 -41.36 -25.29 8.98
C GLU A 40 -40.16 -25.29 8.03
N GLN A 41 -40.35 -25.68 6.76
CA GLN A 41 -39.31 -25.65 5.73
C GLN A 41 -38.96 -24.24 5.24
N ARG A 42 -39.80 -23.23 5.52
CA ARG A 42 -39.47 -21.81 5.26
C ARG A 42 -38.58 -21.25 6.38
N TYR A 43 -38.81 -21.69 7.63
CA TYR A 43 -37.98 -21.35 8.78
C TYR A 43 -36.62 -22.07 8.78
N ALA A 44 -36.50 -23.23 8.11
CA ALA A 44 -35.25 -23.99 7.95
C ALA A 44 -34.17 -23.32 7.06
N THR A 45 -34.24 -22.00 6.84
CA THR A 45 -33.30 -21.27 5.96
C THR A 45 -32.28 -20.43 6.72
N VAL A 46 -32.50 -20.17 8.02
CA VAL A 46 -31.61 -19.46 8.93
C VAL A 46 -31.84 -19.96 10.36
N VAL A 47 -30.85 -19.78 11.24
CA VAL A 47 -31.04 -19.85 12.69
C VAL A 47 -31.12 -18.42 13.22
N ASP A 48 -32.17 -18.08 13.98
CA ASP A 48 -32.27 -16.79 14.67
C ASP A 48 -31.79 -16.94 16.11
N LEU A 49 -30.83 -16.10 16.52
CA LEU A 49 -30.37 -16.09 17.90
C LEU A 49 -31.50 -15.77 18.88
N ALA A 50 -32.55 -15.06 18.45
CA ALA A 50 -33.72 -14.75 19.28
C ALA A 50 -34.44 -16.01 19.81
N ASP A 51 -34.31 -17.15 19.11
CA ASP A 51 -34.89 -18.43 19.53
C ASP A 51 -34.12 -19.07 20.70
N PHE A 52 -32.88 -18.63 20.94
CA PHE A 52 -31.99 -19.16 21.98
C PHE A 52 -31.77 -18.15 23.12
N ALA A 53 -31.64 -16.86 22.79
CA ALA A 53 -31.33 -15.80 23.74
C ALA A 53 -31.95 -14.46 23.34
N LYS A 54 -32.51 -13.75 24.33
CA LYS A 54 -32.91 -12.35 24.20
C LYS A 54 -31.79 -11.43 24.66
N PRO A 55 -31.51 -10.29 24.01
CA PRO A 55 -30.46 -9.37 24.45
C PRO A 55 -30.54 -9.06 25.95
N ASN A 56 -29.43 -9.22 26.66
CA ASN A 56 -29.33 -8.91 28.08
C ASN A 56 -27.90 -8.48 28.43
N ALA A 57 -27.74 -7.24 28.89
CA ALA A 57 -26.44 -6.67 29.23
C ALA A 57 -25.92 -7.09 30.62
N ASP A 58 -26.78 -7.66 31.47
CA ASP A 58 -26.45 -7.95 32.87
C ASP A 58 -26.18 -9.43 33.13
N LYS A 59 -26.53 -10.31 32.16
CA LYS A 59 -26.41 -11.76 32.31
C LYS A 59 -25.63 -12.37 31.15
N PRO A 60 -24.58 -13.17 31.41
CA PRO A 60 -23.93 -13.94 30.37
C PRO A 60 -24.90 -14.89 29.67
N GLN A 61 -24.73 -15.01 28.36
CA GLN A 61 -25.56 -15.79 27.44
C GLN A 61 -24.69 -16.71 26.57
N GLY A 62 -23.45 -16.96 27.02
CA GLY A 62 -22.43 -17.68 26.25
C GLY A 62 -22.88 -19.08 25.83
N GLU A 63 -23.57 -19.81 26.71
CA GLU A 63 -24.11 -21.14 26.38
C GLU A 63 -25.20 -21.10 25.31
N ALA A 64 -26.16 -20.18 25.42
CA ALA A 64 -27.24 -20.04 24.46
C ALA A 64 -26.72 -19.56 23.08
N MET A 65 -25.76 -18.63 23.07
CA MET A 65 -25.08 -18.21 21.84
C MET A 65 -24.29 -19.36 21.21
N GLN A 66 -23.60 -20.18 22.00
CA GLN A 66 -22.90 -21.36 21.50
C GLN A 66 -23.88 -22.35 20.88
N ALA A 67 -25.01 -22.64 21.54
CA ALA A 67 -26.03 -23.53 21.01
C ALA A 67 -26.60 -23.05 19.66
N ALA A 68 -26.80 -21.74 19.49
CA ALA A 68 -27.23 -21.16 18.22
C ALA A 68 -26.16 -21.29 17.12
N ILE A 69 -24.88 -21.12 17.46
CA ILE A 69 -23.76 -21.33 16.53
C ILE A 69 -23.68 -22.80 16.11
N ASP A 70 -23.81 -23.73 17.06
CA ASP A 70 -23.76 -25.17 16.80
C ASP A 70 -24.94 -25.58 15.89
N ALA A 71 -26.15 -25.11 16.19
CA ALA A 71 -27.33 -25.34 15.36
C ALA A 71 -27.16 -24.82 13.93
N ALA A 72 -26.64 -23.60 13.76
CA ALA A 72 -26.38 -23.02 12.44
C ALA A 72 -25.30 -23.80 11.67
N SER A 73 -24.24 -24.22 12.37
CA SER A 73 -23.15 -25.02 11.81
C SER A 73 -23.62 -26.41 11.37
N ASP A 74 -24.47 -27.06 12.16
CA ASP A 74 -24.97 -28.42 11.89
C ASP A 74 -26.00 -28.42 10.76
N ALA A 75 -26.86 -27.41 10.71
CA ALA A 75 -27.82 -27.22 9.62
C ALA A 75 -27.18 -26.67 8.33
N GLY A 76 -25.96 -26.11 8.41
CA GLY A 76 -25.29 -25.49 7.26
C GLY A 76 -25.98 -24.21 6.78
N VAL A 77 -26.61 -23.46 7.69
CA VAL A 77 -27.37 -22.24 7.40
C VAL A 77 -26.78 -21.02 8.13
N PRO A 78 -27.12 -19.79 7.71
CA PRO A 78 -26.68 -18.59 8.42
C PRO A 78 -27.27 -18.48 9.83
N LEU A 79 -26.49 -17.90 10.75
CA LEU A 79 -26.95 -17.41 12.05
C LEU A 79 -27.24 -15.91 11.94
N VAL A 80 -28.48 -15.52 12.23
CA VAL A 80 -28.90 -14.11 12.28
C VAL A 80 -29.01 -13.68 13.73
N MET A 81 -28.31 -12.61 14.08
CA MET A 81 -28.36 -12.01 15.41
C MET A 81 -29.24 -10.76 15.37
N PRO A 82 -30.22 -10.61 16.28
CA PRO A 82 -31.05 -9.42 16.31
C PRO A 82 -30.29 -8.22 16.87
N LYS A 83 -30.93 -7.05 16.87
CA LYS A 83 -30.39 -5.85 17.51
C LYS A 83 -30.34 -6.09 19.03
N GLY A 84 -29.24 -5.72 19.66
CA GLY A 84 -29.07 -5.80 21.11
C GLY A 84 -27.64 -6.10 21.54
N GLY A 85 -27.41 -6.00 22.85
CA GLY A 85 -26.17 -6.43 23.49
C GLY A 85 -26.32 -7.85 24.03
N PHE A 86 -25.36 -8.70 23.72
CA PHE A 86 -25.26 -10.07 24.19
C PHE A 86 -23.95 -10.24 24.95
N VAL A 87 -24.04 -10.62 26.21
CA VAL A 87 -22.85 -10.79 27.04
C VAL A 87 -22.37 -12.24 26.95
N THR A 88 -21.08 -12.47 26.74
CA THR A 88 -20.47 -13.79 26.80
C THR A 88 -19.39 -13.86 27.87
N ASP A 89 -19.41 -14.93 28.64
CA ASP A 89 -18.43 -15.28 29.67
C ASP A 89 -17.42 -16.34 29.21
N ARG A 90 -17.50 -16.74 27.94
CA ARG A 90 -16.66 -17.76 27.32
C ARG A 90 -16.37 -17.44 25.86
N SER A 91 -15.34 -18.09 25.31
CA SER A 91 -15.14 -18.14 23.86
C SER A 91 -16.29 -18.86 23.19
N LEU A 92 -16.86 -18.23 22.18
CA LEU A 92 -17.77 -18.85 21.23
C LEU A 92 -16.94 -19.57 20.16
N ARG A 93 -17.24 -20.84 19.90
CA ARG A 93 -16.40 -21.72 19.09
C ARG A 93 -17.10 -22.11 17.81
N VAL A 94 -16.38 -21.99 16.69
CA VAL A 94 -16.77 -22.58 15.40
C VAL A 94 -15.65 -23.54 15.02
N TRP A 95 -15.76 -24.78 15.51
CA TRP A 95 -14.69 -25.77 15.38
C TRP A 95 -15.13 -26.89 14.44
N ASN A 96 -14.24 -27.24 13.53
CA ASN A 96 -14.40 -28.41 12.69
C ASN A 96 -13.95 -29.66 13.45
N THR A 97 -14.92 -30.44 13.93
CA THR A 97 -14.70 -31.69 14.67
C THR A 97 -14.79 -32.93 13.77
N SER A 98 -15.19 -32.78 12.51
CA SER A 98 -15.59 -33.90 11.65
C SER A 98 -14.43 -34.65 10.98
N GLY A 99 -13.22 -34.07 10.99
CA GLY A 99 -12.11 -34.59 10.20
C GLY A 99 -12.35 -34.54 8.69
N LEU A 100 -13.31 -33.74 8.22
CA LEU A 100 -13.64 -33.48 6.82
C LEU A 100 -13.76 -31.97 6.58
N ASP A 101 -13.71 -31.52 5.33
CA ASP A 101 -14.00 -30.11 5.02
C ASP A 101 -15.44 -29.76 5.42
N ARG A 102 -15.62 -28.62 6.07
CA ARG A 102 -16.93 -28.17 6.59
C ARG A 102 -17.22 -26.73 6.19
N ALA A 103 -18.48 -26.41 5.94
CA ALA A 103 -18.89 -25.01 5.74
C ALA A 103 -18.82 -24.23 7.07
N MET A 104 -18.30 -23.01 7.00
CA MET A 104 -18.40 -22.04 8.09
C MET A 104 -19.76 -21.33 8.01
N PRO A 105 -20.55 -21.25 9.11
CA PRO A 105 -21.83 -20.56 9.08
C PRO A 105 -21.63 -19.05 8.94
N ARG A 106 -22.41 -18.39 8.11
CA ARG A 106 -22.44 -16.92 8.09
C ARG A 106 -23.13 -16.39 9.35
N ILE A 107 -22.40 -15.65 10.18
CA ILE A 107 -22.92 -14.99 11.38
C ILE A 107 -23.15 -13.52 11.05
N SER A 108 -24.40 -13.07 11.03
CA SER A 108 -24.76 -11.71 10.65
C SER A 108 -25.57 -11.01 11.74
N GLY A 109 -25.10 -9.84 12.17
CA GLY A 109 -25.88 -8.92 12.99
C GLY A 109 -26.68 -7.92 12.16
N ARG A 110 -27.16 -6.86 12.83
CA ARG A 110 -27.92 -5.75 12.23
C ARG A 110 -27.09 -4.49 11.97
N GLY A 111 -25.82 -4.49 12.36
CA GLY A 111 -24.83 -3.44 12.09
C GLY A 111 -23.92 -3.17 13.30
N ILE A 112 -22.80 -2.50 13.04
CA ILE A 112 -21.87 -2.03 14.07
C ILE A 112 -22.62 -1.18 15.10
N GLY A 113 -22.43 -1.46 16.39
CA GLY A 113 -23.12 -0.79 17.50
C GLY A 113 -24.60 -1.16 17.67
N MET A 114 -25.21 -1.88 16.72
CA MET A 114 -26.58 -2.35 16.82
C MET A 114 -26.67 -3.78 17.34
N THR A 115 -25.79 -4.67 16.87
CA THR A 115 -25.60 -6.01 17.41
C THR A 115 -24.21 -6.07 18.03
N VAL A 116 -24.14 -6.29 19.33
CA VAL A 116 -22.89 -6.29 20.09
C VAL A 116 -22.75 -7.59 20.86
N ILE A 117 -21.62 -8.28 20.68
CA ILE A 117 -21.19 -9.37 21.57
C ILE A 117 -20.14 -8.78 22.50
N GLU A 118 -20.49 -8.65 23.78
CA GLU A 118 -19.61 -8.11 24.81
C GLU A 118 -19.05 -9.23 25.68
N ALA A 119 -17.74 -9.27 25.90
CA ALA A 119 -17.11 -10.31 26.69
C ALA A 119 -16.85 -9.88 28.14
N THR A 120 -17.10 -10.76 29.11
CA THR A 120 -16.98 -10.44 30.55
C THR A 120 -15.53 -10.43 31.10
N GLY A 121 -14.55 -10.67 30.24
CA GLY A 121 -13.12 -10.60 30.59
C GLY A 121 -12.44 -11.95 30.82
N PHE A 122 -12.92 -13.05 30.23
CA PHE A 122 -12.21 -14.33 30.18
C PHE A 122 -10.97 -14.27 29.25
N ALA A 123 -10.02 -15.18 29.45
CA ALA A 123 -8.85 -15.34 28.58
C ALA A 123 -9.21 -16.08 27.28
N GLY A 124 -8.68 -15.63 26.15
CA GLY A 124 -8.93 -16.22 24.82
C GLY A 124 -9.71 -15.29 23.89
N ALA A 125 -10.13 -15.79 22.72
CA ALA A 125 -10.88 -15.00 21.76
C ALA A 125 -12.39 -14.98 22.07
N ILE A 126 -13.08 -13.89 21.76
CA ILE A 126 -14.55 -13.85 21.78
C ILE A 126 -15.10 -14.89 20.82
N LEU A 127 -14.58 -14.92 19.60
CA LEU A 127 -14.85 -15.98 18.63
C LEU A 127 -13.56 -16.74 18.29
N ASP A 128 -13.57 -18.06 18.45
CA ASP A 128 -12.47 -18.97 18.11
C ASP A 128 -12.89 -19.87 16.96
N ILE A 129 -12.37 -19.61 15.75
CA ILE A 129 -12.68 -20.32 14.52
C ILE A 129 -11.53 -21.27 14.17
N ARG A 130 -11.80 -22.57 14.17
CA ARG A 130 -10.79 -23.59 13.86
C ARG A 130 -11.31 -24.59 12.85
N GLY A 131 -10.72 -24.58 11.66
CA GLY A 131 -11.07 -25.54 10.61
C GLY A 131 -10.28 -26.84 10.65
N VAL A 132 -9.17 -26.87 11.37
CA VAL A 132 -8.29 -28.04 11.46
C VAL A 132 -8.80 -28.97 12.56
N GLY A 133 -9.14 -30.20 12.19
CA GLY A 133 -9.54 -31.24 13.13
C GLY A 133 -8.40 -31.64 14.09
N GLN A 134 -8.74 -32.20 15.24
CA GLN A 134 -7.73 -32.70 16.19
C GLN A 134 -7.14 -34.04 15.71
N GLY A 135 -5.83 -34.10 15.53
CA GLY A 135 -5.08 -35.34 15.27
C GLY A 135 -3.97 -35.20 14.22
N PRO A 136 -3.06 -36.20 14.09
CA PRO A 136 -2.04 -36.23 13.05
C PRO A 136 -2.71 -36.44 11.69
N LEU A 137 -3.08 -35.34 11.06
CA LEU A 137 -3.81 -35.35 9.80
C LEU A 137 -2.86 -35.66 8.63
N ARG A 138 -3.14 -36.73 7.88
CA ARG A 138 -2.51 -36.97 6.56
C ARG A 138 -2.96 -35.93 5.50
N ARG A 139 -4.05 -35.22 5.74
CA ARG A 139 -4.62 -34.15 4.89
C ARG A 139 -5.22 -33.04 5.75
N ALA A 140 -4.93 -31.78 5.43
CA ALA A 140 -5.56 -30.64 6.09
C ALA A 140 -7.05 -30.55 5.69
N HIS A 141 -7.93 -30.47 6.68
CA HIS A 141 -9.34 -30.17 6.50
C HIS A 141 -9.58 -28.75 7.00
N PHE A 142 -10.41 -27.99 6.29
CA PHE A 142 -10.62 -26.57 6.54
C PHE A 142 -12.09 -26.26 6.79
N LEU A 143 -12.33 -25.09 7.37
CA LEU A 143 -13.62 -24.42 7.29
C LEU A 143 -13.68 -23.62 5.99
N HIS A 144 -14.74 -23.79 5.21
CA HIS A 144 -14.90 -23.14 3.90
C HIS A 144 -16.01 -22.09 3.92
N GLY A 145 -15.76 -20.95 3.28
CA GLY A 145 -16.76 -19.92 3.05
C GLY A 145 -17.22 -19.21 4.33
N GLY A 146 -18.50 -18.86 4.38
CA GLY A 146 -19.12 -18.19 5.52
C GLY A 146 -18.57 -16.80 5.81
N GLY A 147 -18.90 -16.26 6.98
CA GLY A 147 -18.38 -14.97 7.38
C GLY A 147 -18.92 -14.39 8.66
N LEU A 148 -18.31 -13.29 9.09
CA LEU A 148 -18.81 -12.42 10.15
C LEU A 148 -19.21 -11.09 9.54
N GLU A 149 -20.45 -10.68 9.77
CA GLU A 149 -20.97 -9.46 9.17
C GLU A 149 -21.82 -8.62 10.10
N ASN A 150 -21.73 -7.30 9.95
CA ASN A 150 -22.66 -6.33 10.55
C ASN A 150 -22.81 -6.47 12.08
N LEU A 151 -21.70 -6.59 12.81
CA LEU A 151 -21.73 -6.73 14.26
C LEU A 151 -20.49 -6.12 14.93
N GLU A 152 -20.54 -5.99 16.24
CA GLU A 152 -19.43 -5.55 17.07
C GLU A 152 -19.02 -6.65 18.05
N LEU A 153 -17.72 -6.98 18.08
CA LEU A 153 -17.09 -7.75 19.15
C LEU A 153 -16.39 -6.78 20.09
N ARG A 154 -16.77 -6.79 21.37
CA ARG A 154 -16.30 -5.80 22.33
C ARG A 154 -15.80 -6.45 23.61
N GLY A 155 -14.61 -6.06 24.05
CA GLY A 155 -14.16 -6.32 25.41
C GLY A 155 -14.61 -5.22 26.38
N LEU A 156 -14.41 -5.44 27.67
CA LEU A 156 -14.74 -4.44 28.68
C LEU A 156 -13.66 -3.35 28.75
N GLN A 157 -14.09 -2.09 28.61
CA GLN A 157 -13.20 -0.92 28.55
C GLN A 157 -12.20 -0.85 29.71
N ARG A 158 -12.62 -1.27 30.93
CA ARG A 158 -11.76 -1.28 32.12
C ARG A 158 -10.52 -2.18 32.00
N TYR A 159 -10.53 -3.13 31.07
CA TYR A 159 -9.46 -4.11 30.93
C TYR A 159 -8.43 -3.72 29.87
N VAL A 160 -8.71 -2.77 28.98
CA VAL A 160 -7.80 -2.41 27.87
C VAL A 160 -6.40 -2.04 28.36
N ASN A 161 -6.27 -1.56 29.59
CA ASN A 161 -4.99 -1.42 30.31
C ASN A 161 -5.15 -1.85 31.77
N GLY A 162 -5.88 -2.94 32.00
CA GLY A 162 -6.11 -3.45 33.34
C GLY A 162 -4.79 -3.78 34.05
N PRO A 163 -4.81 -3.89 35.39
CA PRO A 163 -3.61 -4.21 36.17
C PRO A 163 -2.93 -5.51 35.67
N PRO A 164 -1.63 -5.69 35.94
CA PRO A 164 -0.93 -6.94 35.64
C PRO A 164 -1.74 -8.16 36.10
N GLY A 165 -1.86 -9.17 35.24
CA GLY A 165 -2.70 -10.35 35.49
C GLY A 165 -4.13 -10.26 34.91
N THR A 166 -4.50 -9.13 34.29
CA THR A 166 -5.74 -9.06 33.50
C THR A 166 -5.71 -10.11 32.38
N PRO A 167 -6.76 -10.94 32.24
CA PRO A 167 -6.82 -11.97 31.20
C PRO A 167 -6.61 -11.39 29.81
N VAL A 168 -5.75 -12.04 29.02
CA VAL A 168 -5.53 -11.66 27.61
C VAL A 168 -6.71 -12.15 26.79
N GLN A 169 -7.48 -11.19 26.28
CA GLN A 169 -8.70 -11.41 25.52
C GLN A 169 -8.51 -10.88 24.11
N HIS A 170 -8.86 -11.69 23.13
CA HIS A 170 -8.78 -11.38 21.70
C HIS A 170 -10.18 -11.25 21.12
N GLY A 171 -10.32 -10.59 19.96
CA GLY A 171 -11.62 -10.50 19.30
C GLY A 171 -11.95 -11.78 18.56
N LEU A 172 -11.11 -12.09 17.59
CA LEU A 172 -11.20 -13.27 16.74
C LEU A 172 -9.86 -14.03 16.77
N ALA A 173 -9.91 -15.34 17.01
CA ALA A 173 -8.81 -16.24 16.70
C ALA A 173 -9.21 -17.12 15.50
N THR A 174 -8.28 -17.33 14.57
CA THR A 174 -8.54 -18.17 13.40
C THR A 174 -7.38 -19.12 13.08
N LEU A 175 -7.74 -20.33 12.68
CA LEU A 175 -6.85 -21.40 12.21
C LEU A 175 -7.57 -22.20 11.13
N GLY A 176 -7.02 -22.30 9.93
CA GLY A 176 -7.60 -23.14 8.87
C GLY A 176 -8.96 -22.68 8.34
N TRP A 177 -9.15 -21.37 8.12
CA TRP A 177 -10.37 -20.81 7.53
C TRP A 177 -10.16 -20.37 6.08
N TRP A 178 -10.67 -21.19 5.16
CA TRP A 178 -10.49 -21.04 3.73
C TRP A 178 -11.66 -20.28 3.08
N THR A 179 -11.37 -19.22 2.31
CA THR A 179 -12.36 -18.44 1.54
C THR A 179 -13.44 -17.75 2.38
N GLY A 180 -13.11 -17.34 3.60
CA GLY A 180 -14.02 -16.64 4.50
C GLY A 180 -14.13 -15.14 4.24
N ARG A 181 -15.21 -14.52 4.75
CA ARG A 181 -15.44 -13.08 4.65
C ARG A 181 -15.66 -12.43 6.02
N ILE A 182 -15.09 -11.25 6.25
CA ILE A 182 -15.42 -10.41 7.41
C ILE A 182 -15.79 -9.02 6.89
N ALA A 183 -17.04 -8.60 7.07
CA ALA A 183 -17.52 -7.35 6.47
C ALA A 183 -18.31 -6.48 7.45
N ASN A 184 -17.98 -5.18 7.53
CA ASN A 184 -18.66 -4.24 8.41
C ASN A 184 -18.72 -4.74 9.87
N VAL A 185 -17.55 -5.13 10.37
CA VAL A 185 -17.37 -5.62 11.75
C VAL A 185 -16.47 -4.66 12.51
N ARG A 186 -16.82 -4.40 13.76
CA ARG A 186 -15.97 -3.67 14.71
C ARG A 186 -15.45 -4.62 15.77
N ILE A 187 -14.16 -4.59 16.04
CA ILE A 187 -13.53 -5.31 17.15
C ILE A 187 -12.82 -4.28 18.01
N SER A 188 -13.21 -4.16 19.28
CA SER A 188 -12.68 -3.09 20.12
C SER A 188 -12.59 -3.39 21.60
N ARG A 189 -11.77 -2.60 22.29
CA ARG A 189 -11.65 -2.57 23.75
C ARG A 189 -11.21 -3.89 24.36
N LEU A 190 -10.18 -4.49 23.77
CA LEU A 190 -9.64 -5.78 24.20
C LEU A 190 -8.24 -5.63 24.79
N THR A 191 -7.89 -6.53 25.70
CA THR A 191 -6.57 -6.62 26.35
C THR A 191 -5.51 -7.32 25.49
N GLY A 192 -5.93 -7.95 24.40
CA GLY A 192 -5.07 -8.61 23.43
C GLY A 192 -5.27 -8.04 22.02
N ASP A 193 -5.12 -8.93 21.05
CA ASP A 193 -5.23 -8.61 19.62
C ASP A 193 -6.67 -8.58 19.12
N GLY A 194 -6.93 -7.79 18.08
CA GLY A 194 -8.24 -7.75 17.41
C GLY A 194 -8.53 -9.05 16.66
N ILE A 195 -7.71 -9.33 15.64
CA ILE A 195 -7.73 -10.59 14.89
C ILE A 195 -6.37 -11.26 15.07
N ARG A 196 -6.37 -12.53 15.49
CA ARG A 196 -5.18 -13.36 15.68
C ARG A 196 -5.23 -14.59 14.79
N VAL A 197 -4.21 -14.79 13.96
CA VAL A 197 -4.01 -16.08 13.26
C VAL A 197 -3.16 -16.96 14.15
N VAL A 198 -3.63 -18.16 14.43
CA VAL A 198 -2.94 -19.12 15.29
C VAL A 198 -1.97 -19.93 14.44
N GLY A 199 -0.69 -19.94 14.81
CA GLY A 199 0.37 -20.69 14.12
C GLY A 199 0.72 -22.02 14.79
N ASP A 200 -0.26 -22.80 15.24
CA ASP A 200 -0.01 -24.05 15.98
C ASP A 200 0.60 -25.12 15.06
N THR A 201 1.93 -25.29 15.12
CA THR A 201 2.67 -26.32 14.37
C THR A 201 2.74 -27.66 15.10
N GLY A 202 2.13 -27.79 16.29
CA GLY A 202 2.13 -29.03 17.07
C GLY A 202 1.22 -30.11 16.48
N VAL A 203 0.27 -29.71 15.63
CA VAL A 203 -0.72 -30.61 15.01
C VAL A 203 -0.16 -31.36 13.80
N ASN A 204 0.68 -30.72 12.98
CA ASN A 204 1.30 -31.32 11.81
C ASN A 204 2.62 -30.58 11.46
N SER A 205 3.61 -31.31 10.96
CA SER A 205 4.92 -30.79 10.61
C SER A 205 4.94 -29.92 9.35
N ASN A 206 3.95 -30.05 8.45
CA ASN A 206 3.74 -29.11 7.36
C ASN A 206 2.79 -27.99 7.83
N PRO A 207 3.23 -26.77 8.11
CA PRO A 207 2.38 -25.69 8.59
C PRO A 207 1.30 -25.20 7.61
N ASP A 208 1.26 -25.66 6.35
CA ASP A 208 0.23 -25.26 5.39
C ASP A 208 -1.22 -25.54 5.86
N PHE A 209 -1.46 -26.49 6.78
CA PHE A 209 -2.81 -26.72 7.33
C PHE A 209 -3.32 -25.54 8.18
N THR A 210 -2.43 -24.69 8.68
CA THR A 210 -2.81 -23.49 9.45
C THR A 210 -3.35 -22.38 8.53
N ALA A 211 -3.27 -22.58 7.21
CA ALA A 211 -3.57 -21.57 6.21
C ALA A 211 -5.00 -21.05 6.25
N SER A 212 -5.13 -19.73 6.15
CA SER A 212 -6.42 -19.06 6.03
C SER A 212 -6.40 -18.08 4.87
N ARG A 213 -7.52 -17.99 4.15
CA ARG A 213 -7.72 -17.06 3.03
C ARG A 213 -8.97 -16.25 3.29
N LEU A 214 -8.83 -14.98 3.66
CA LEU A 214 -9.93 -14.14 4.11
C LEU A 214 -10.03 -12.84 3.32
N ASP A 215 -11.26 -12.45 3.03
CA ASP A 215 -11.60 -11.14 2.47
C ASP A 215 -12.24 -10.27 3.55
N LEU A 216 -11.57 -9.18 3.92
CA LEU A 216 -11.99 -8.23 4.94
C LEU A 216 -12.38 -6.91 4.28
N ALA A 217 -13.58 -6.41 4.59
CA ALA A 217 -14.11 -5.17 4.00
C ALA A 217 -14.77 -4.29 5.06
N GLY A 218 -14.29 -3.05 5.22
CA GLY A 218 -14.86 -2.11 6.18
C GLY A 218 -14.74 -2.56 7.64
N VAL A 219 -13.70 -3.32 7.96
CA VAL A 219 -13.45 -3.81 9.33
C VAL A 219 -12.74 -2.73 10.15
N ARG A 220 -13.17 -2.53 11.40
CA ARG A 220 -12.56 -1.59 12.35
C ARG A 220 -11.98 -2.33 13.53
N LEU A 221 -10.67 -2.26 13.70
CA LEU A 221 -9.92 -2.84 14.81
C LEU A 221 -9.39 -1.69 15.65
N GLU A 222 -9.95 -1.46 16.83
CA GLU A 222 -9.66 -0.22 17.56
C GLU A 222 -9.58 -0.34 19.07
N ARG A 223 -8.72 0.47 19.70
CA ARG A 223 -8.53 0.49 21.16
C ARG A 223 -8.20 -0.89 21.70
N LEU A 224 -7.11 -1.45 21.17
CA LEU A 224 -6.64 -2.80 21.47
C LEU A 224 -5.28 -2.68 22.16
N ALA A 225 -5.07 -3.38 23.26
CA ALA A 225 -3.75 -3.37 23.91
C ALA A 225 -2.68 -4.10 23.08
N GLY A 226 -3.11 -5.11 22.30
CA GLY A 226 -2.28 -5.86 21.37
C GLY A 226 -2.17 -5.22 19.99
N TRP A 227 -2.12 -6.07 18.96
CA TRP A 227 -2.17 -5.65 17.57
C TRP A 227 -3.62 -5.55 17.08
N GLY A 228 -3.87 -4.72 16.07
CA GLY A 228 -5.10 -4.82 15.28
C GLY A 228 -5.21 -6.21 14.66
N TYR A 229 -4.20 -6.56 13.85
CA TYR A 229 -4.01 -7.90 13.30
C TYR A 229 -2.68 -8.49 13.76
N ASN A 230 -2.69 -9.70 14.31
CA ASN A 230 -1.50 -10.45 14.71
C ASN A 230 -1.45 -11.79 13.98
N ASP A 231 -0.56 -11.88 13.01
CA ASP A 231 -0.26 -13.13 12.33
C ASP A 231 0.84 -13.88 13.07
N GLU A 232 0.50 -15.01 13.68
CA GLU A 232 1.49 -15.90 14.30
C GLU A 232 1.86 -17.08 13.40
N ASN A 233 1.32 -17.15 12.19
CA ASN A 233 1.61 -18.19 11.24
C ASN A 233 2.89 -17.89 10.46
N PRO A 234 3.94 -18.73 10.56
CA PRO A 234 5.18 -18.49 9.82
C PRO A 234 5.09 -18.82 8.32
N ILE A 235 4.14 -19.64 7.85
CA ILE A 235 4.27 -20.29 6.53
C ILE A 235 3.04 -20.17 5.60
N GLY A 236 1.81 -19.92 6.06
CA GLY A 236 0.64 -19.97 5.15
C GLY A 236 -0.47 -18.94 5.32
N ALA A 237 -0.48 -17.90 4.51
CA ALA A 237 -1.70 -17.19 4.12
C ALA A 237 -1.72 -17.12 2.58
N PRO A 238 -2.54 -17.94 1.89
CA PRO A 238 -2.51 -17.94 0.43
C PRO A 238 -3.02 -16.62 -0.16
N GLY A 239 -3.86 -15.89 0.57
CA GLY A 239 -4.27 -14.54 0.24
C GLY A 239 -5.18 -13.91 1.29
N TRP A 240 -4.82 -12.74 1.81
CA TRP A 240 -5.70 -11.93 2.65
C TRP A 240 -5.93 -10.59 1.97
N SER A 241 -7.19 -10.24 1.73
CA SER A 241 -7.56 -8.93 1.19
C SER A 241 -8.14 -8.06 2.28
N TRP A 242 -7.66 -6.82 2.39
CA TRP A 242 -8.10 -5.84 3.36
C TRP A 242 -8.53 -4.59 2.62
N ASP A 243 -9.84 -4.39 2.46
CA ASP A 243 -10.41 -3.26 1.73
C ASP A 243 -11.09 -2.28 2.68
N ARG A 244 -10.63 -1.03 2.69
CA ARG A 244 -11.19 0.06 3.51
C ARG A 244 -11.27 -0.32 5.00
N CYS A 245 -10.26 -1.03 5.50
CA CYS A 245 -10.14 -1.41 6.90
C CYS A 245 -9.43 -0.32 7.70
N VAL A 246 -9.76 -0.23 8.99
CA VAL A 246 -9.15 0.73 9.91
C VAL A 246 -8.58 -0.02 11.11
N MET A 247 -7.29 0.16 11.34
CA MET A 247 -6.60 -0.29 12.55
C MET A 247 -6.11 0.96 13.29
N THR A 248 -6.72 1.28 14.42
CA THR A 248 -6.45 2.54 15.12
C THR A 248 -6.34 2.34 16.62
N LEU A 249 -5.46 3.10 17.29
CA LEU A 249 -5.30 3.02 18.74
C LEU A 249 -4.97 1.58 19.19
N CYS A 250 -3.98 0.97 18.55
CA CYS A 250 -3.51 -0.39 18.86
C CYS A 250 -2.15 -0.32 19.57
N GLY A 251 -2.02 -0.97 20.73
CA GLY A 251 -0.87 -0.78 21.63
C GLY A 251 0.45 -1.37 21.16
N ARG A 252 0.42 -2.46 20.40
CA ARG A 252 1.61 -3.01 19.74
C ARG A 252 1.76 -2.54 18.30
N GLY A 253 0.65 -2.31 17.62
CA GLY A 253 0.63 -1.80 16.26
C GLY A 253 -0.63 -2.15 15.47
N GLY A 254 -0.76 -1.59 14.27
CA GLY A 254 -1.92 -1.83 13.41
C GLY A 254 -1.98 -3.26 12.89
N ALA A 255 -0.88 -3.76 12.29
CA ALA A 255 -0.79 -5.13 11.83
C ALA A 255 0.63 -5.71 11.95
N ARG A 256 0.76 -6.94 12.44
CA ARG A 256 1.96 -7.77 12.34
C ARG A 256 1.67 -8.91 11.38
N VAL A 257 2.44 -8.99 10.29
CA VAL A 257 2.26 -9.94 9.20
C VAL A 257 3.46 -10.87 9.15
N ARG A 258 3.22 -12.19 9.24
CA ARG A 258 4.27 -13.24 9.26
C ARG A 258 4.12 -14.26 8.14
N SER A 259 3.04 -14.17 7.38
CA SER A 259 2.74 -14.96 6.19
C SER A 259 2.55 -14.10 4.93
N SER A 260 2.64 -14.74 3.78
CA SER A 260 2.64 -14.08 2.46
C SER A 260 1.25 -13.69 1.96
N GLY A 261 1.14 -13.00 0.82
CA GLY A 261 -0.13 -12.83 0.10
C GLY A 261 -1.11 -11.82 0.71
N HIS A 262 -0.63 -10.90 1.54
CA HIS A 262 -1.46 -9.83 2.12
C HIS A 262 -1.61 -8.65 1.14
N GLU A 263 -2.84 -8.21 0.91
CA GLU A 263 -3.13 -7.02 0.13
C GLU A 263 -4.00 -6.05 0.94
N PHE A 264 -3.45 -4.88 1.26
CA PHE A 264 -4.17 -3.78 1.90
C PHE A 264 -4.51 -2.69 0.89
N ARG A 265 -5.79 -2.39 0.74
CA ARG A 265 -6.33 -1.38 -0.17
C ARG A 265 -7.14 -0.35 0.61
N ALA A 266 -6.85 0.93 0.36
CA ALA A 266 -7.58 2.06 0.95
C ALA A 266 -7.75 1.95 2.48
N SER A 267 -6.79 1.29 3.15
CA SER A 267 -6.86 0.97 4.57
C SER A 267 -5.99 1.92 5.39
N SER A 268 -6.37 2.16 6.64
CA SER A 268 -5.72 3.13 7.53
C SER A 268 -5.15 2.47 8.76
N PHE A 269 -3.90 2.82 9.09
CA PHE A 269 -3.19 2.41 10.30
C PHE A 269 -2.86 3.66 11.09
N SER A 270 -3.40 3.80 12.30
CA SER A 270 -3.19 5.04 13.06
C SER A 270 -3.03 4.85 14.56
N ALA A 271 -2.35 5.79 15.20
CA ALA A 271 -2.11 5.77 16.65
C ALA A 271 -1.60 4.40 17.14
N SER A 272 -0.63 3.85 16.42
CA SER A 272 0.02 2.58 16.79
C SER A 272 1.02 2.83 17.91
N GLY A 273 1.00 1.99 18.94
CA GLY A 273 1.66 2.31 20.20
C GLY A 273 0.74 3.02 21.19
N TRP A 274 -0.58 2.83 21.12
CA TRP A 274 -1.52 3.46 22.05
C TRP A 274 -1.66 2.69 23.38
N VAL A 275 -1.72 3.41 24.51
CA VAL A 275 -2.16 2.87 25.81
C VAL A 275 -3.39 3.62 26.25
N SER A 276 -3.32 4.94 26.28
CA SER A 276 -4.46 5.81 26.58
C SER A 276 -4.52 6.95 25.57
N GLU A 277 -5.58 7.76 25.62
CA GLU A 277 -5.76 8.91 24.71
C GLU A 277 -4.56 9.86 24.68
N THR A 278 -3.79 9.94 25.76
CA THR A 278 -2.64 10.85 25.87
C THR A 278 -1.34 10.12 26.19
N THR A 279 -1.34 8.79 26.22
CA THR A 279 -0.17 8.01 26.65
C THR A 279 0.17 6.95 25.62
N PRO A 280 1.35 7.04 24.97
CA PRO A 280 1.84 5.96 24.14
C PRO A 280 2.38 4.80 25.00
N SER A 281 2.39 3.59 24.45
CA SER A 281 2.95 2.38 25.06
C SER A 281 4.45 2.54 25.28
N ALA A 282 5.05 1.82 26.23
CA ALA A 282 6.51 1.80 26.39
C ALA A 282 7.22 1.07 25.24
N GLY A 283 6.53 0.14 24.57
CA GLY A 283 7.05 -0.64 23.43
C GLY A 283 7.22 0.18 22.14
N ALA A 284 7.55 -0.49 21.03
CA ALA A 284 7.80 0.18 19.75
C ALA A 284 6.53 0.81 19.14
N GLY A 285 5.42 0.08 18.98
CA GLY A 285 4.21 0.63 18.37
C GLY A 285 4.42 0.96 16.89
N ILE A 286 4.19 -0.02 16.00
CA ILE A 286 4.45 0.09 14.56
C ILE A 286 3.12 0.04 13.79
N GLY A 287 2.94 0.89 12.76
CA GLY A 287 1.73 0.87 11.93
C GLY A 287 1.49 -0.49 11.30
N VAL A 288 2.42 -0.94 10.45
CA VAL A 288 2.48 -2.31 9.94
C VAL A 288 3.89 -2.86 10.03
N TYR A 289 4.03 -4.08 10.53
CA TYR A 289 5.28 -4.80 10.58
C TYR A 289 5.22 -6.10 9.77
N LEU A 290 5.98 -6.13 8.67
CA LEU A 290 6.29 -7.35 7.93
C LEU A 290 7.41 -8.09 8.68
N ASP A 291 7.04 -9.01 9.56
CA ASP A 291 7.92 -9.66 10.54
C ASP A 291 8.31 -11.09 10.10
N GLY A 292 9.00 -11.19 8.98
CA GLY A 292 9.54 -12.47 8.52
C GLY A 292 10.80 -12.86 9.31
N ALA A 293 11.28 -14.08 9.10
CA ALA A 293 12.51 -14.55 9.73
C ALA A 293 13.31 -15.51 8.84
N ARG A 294 14.51 -15.89 9.30
CA ARG A 294 15.31 -16.90 8.62
C ARG A 294 14.54 -18.22 8.55
N GLY A 295 14.37 -18.75 7.35
CA GLY A 295 13.60 -19.97 7.10
C GLY A 295 12.20 -19.72 6.53
N TRP A 296 11.68 -18.50 6.61
CA TRP A 296 10.42 -18.12 5.93
C TRP A 296 10.42 -16.63 5.55
N SER A 297 10.35 -16.37 4.25
CA SER A 297 10.24 -15.01 3.70
C SER A 297 8.79 -14.64 3.42
N LEU A 298 8.43 -13.40 3.73
CA LEU A 298 7.18 -12.78 3.33
C LEU A 298 7.25 -12.41 1.84
N ASN A 299 6.26 -12.81 1.06
CA ASN A 299 6.16 -12.41 -0.35
C ASN A 299 4.76 -11.99 -0.78
N ARG A 300 4.67 -11.35 -1.95
CA ARG A 300 3.40 -10.92 -2.58
C ARG A 300 2.56 -10.03 -1.65
N THR A 301 3.22 -9.18 -0.87
CA THR A 301 2.56 -8.23 0.02
C THR A 301 2.39 -6.89 -0.69
N ARG A 302 1.17 -6.35 -0.67
CA ARG A 302 0.84 -5.11 -1.37
C ARG A 302 0.06 -4.12 -0.50
N PHE A 303 0.40 -2.84 -0.61
CA PHE A 303 -0.32 -1.72 -0.02
C PHE A 303 -0.67 -0.74 -1.13
N VAL A 304 -1.95 -0.37 -1.28
CA VAL A 304 -2.41 0.55 -2.32
C VAL A 304 -3.37 1.56 -1.71
N GLY A 305 -3.07 2.85 -1.85
CA GLY A 305 -3.97 3.90 -1.36
C GLY A 305 -4.09 3.92 0.16
N CYS A 306 -3.10 3.38 0.89
CA CYS A 306 -3.16 3.26 2.34
C CYS A 306 -2.78 4.57 3.03
N GLU A 307 -3.21 4.70 4.28
CA GLU A 307 -2.81 5.77 5.18
C GLU A 307 -2.14 5.19 6.42
N PHE A 308 -1.04 5.83 6.81
CA PHE A 308 -0.36 5.60 8.05
C PHE A 308 -0.28 6.92 8.81
N ASP A 309 -0.94 7.04 9.95
CA ASP A 309 -1.01 8.28 10.74
C ASP A 309 -0.57 8.02 12.19
N THR A 310 0.59 8.55 12.56
CA THR A 310 1.05 8.54 13.94
C THR A 310 1.22 7.15 14.55
N SER A 311 2.26 6.44 14.13
CA SER A 311 2.80 5.30 14.89
C SER A 311 3.86 5.78 15.87
N LYS A 312 4.09 5.08 16.99
CA LYS A 312 5.06 5.52 17.99
C LYS A 312 6.52 5.41 17.48
N ASP A 313 6.87 4.33 16.79
CA ASP A 313 8.26 4.06 16.38
C ASP A 313 8.48 4.14 14.87
N ALA A 314 7.72 3.40 14.07
CA ALA A 314 7.76 3.46 12.61
C ALA A 314 6.36 3.26 12.01
N GLN A 315 6.11 3.85 10.84
CA GLN A 315 4.84 3.60 10.14
C GLN A 315 4.81 2.21 9.50
N LEU A 316 5.86 1.86 8.77
CA LEU A 316 6.01 0.57 8.11
C LEU A 316 7.40 0.00 8.39
N ALA A 317 7.47 -1.25 8.84
CA ALA A 317 8.73 -1.96 9.03
C ALA A 317 8.77 -3.24 8.20
N LEU A 318 9.94 -3.54 7.62
CA LEU A 318 10.15 -4.69 6.75
C LEU A 318 11.33 -5.55 7.22
N ASP A 319 11.06 -6.82 7.50
CA ASP A 319 12.07 -7.85 7.73
C ASP A 319 11.73 -9.14 6.97
N TYR A 320 12.72 -9.74 6.31
CA TYR A 320 12.52 -10.93 5.45
C TYR A 320 11.38 -10.74 4.44
N ALA A 321 11.25 -9.52 3.92
CA ALA A 321 10.22 -9.12 2.98
C ALA A 321 10.77 -9.16 1.55
N HIS A 322 10.06 -9.87 0.67
CA HIS A 322 10.39 -10.08 -0.73
C HIS A 322 9.20 -9.67 -1.60
N ALA A 323 9.44 -9.12 -2.79
CA ALA A 323 8.38 -8.77 -3.75
C ALA A 323 7.22 -7.97 -3.07
N THR A 324 7.59 -6.96 -2.29
CA THR A 324 6.64 -6.11 -1.55
C THR A 324 6.40 -4.82 -2.34
N THR A 325 5.14 -4.43 -2.48
CA THR A 325 4.76 -3.23 -3.25
C THR A 325 3.96 -2.27 -2.39
N VAL A 326 4.37 -1.01 -2.32
CA VAL A 326 3.69 0.08 -1.60
C VAL A 326 3.44 1.20 -2.59
N GLU A 327 2.17 1.49 -2.88
CA GLU A 327 1.80 2.44 -3.92
C GLU A 327 0.75 3.42 -3.41
N GLN A 328 0.84 4.67 -3.85
CA GLN A 328 -0.19 5.70 -3.60
C GLN A 328 -0.52 5.85 -2.11
N THR A 329 0.47 5.59 -1.26
CA THR A 329 0.31 5.48 0.19
C THR A 329 0.83 6.75 0.83
N ARG A 330 0.12 7.24 1.86
CA ARG A 330 0.55 8.41 2.64
C ARG A 330 1.01 8.03 4.03
N PHE A 331 2.12 8.64 4.45
CA PHE A 331 2.71 8.56 5.77
C PHE A 331 2.63 9.94 6.44
N ILE A 332 1.85 10.04 7.51
CA ILE A 332 1.64 11.26 8.28
C ILE A 332 2.46 11.18 9.56
N HIS A 333 3.31 12.18 9.75
CA HIS A 333 4.12 12.39 10.94
C HIS A 333 3.48 13.50 11.77
N ASN A 334 2.71 13.11 12.78
CA ASN A 334 1.96 14.02 13.63
C ASN A 334 2.00 13.53 15.07
N ASP A 335 1.96 14.46 16.02
CA ASP A 335 1.88 14.13 17.44
C ASP A 335 0.42 14.05 17.90
N ARG A 336 -0.23 12.92 17.59
CA ARG A 336 -1.59 12.63 18.08
C ARG A 336 -1.61 12.25 19.56
N TYR A 337 -0.46 11.95 20.16
CA TYR A 337 -0.34 11.62 21.58
C TYR A 337 -0.18 12.86 22.47
N GLY A 338 0.03 14.05 21.88
CA GLY A 338 0.17 15.32 22.60
C GLY A 338 1.44 15.42 23.44
N GLN A 339 2.53 14.75 23.03
CA GLN A 339 3.81 14.71 23.73
C GLN A 339 4.77 15.86 23.37
N GLY A 340 4.38 16.75 22.47
CA GLY A 340 5.20 17.82 21.92
C GLY A 340 6.28 17.35 20.93
N ALA A 341 6.17 16.14 20.39
CA ALA A 341 7.23 15.52 19.59
C ALA A 341 6.71 14.82 18.32
N LEU A 342 7.37 15.08 17.18
CA LEU A 342 7.10 14.40 15.92
C LEU A 342 7.09 12.87 16.10
N THR A 343 5.98 12.23 15.71
CA THR A 343 5.74 10.81 15.91
C THR A 343 5.12 10.17 14.65
N PRO A 344 5.65 9.05 14.13
CA PRO A 344 6.93 8.42 14.46
C PRO A 344 8.09 9.23 13.87
N ALA A 345 9.29 9.08 14.40
CA ALA A 345 10.48 9.64 13.76
C ALA A 345 10.86 8.92 12.46
N VAL A 346 10.30 7.73 12.18
CA VAL A 346 10.62 6.93 10.98
C VAL A 346 9.36 6.62 10.17
N GLY A 347 9.42 6.87 8.87
CA GLY A 347 8.39 6.47 7.92
C GLY A 347 8.45 4.97 7.66
N VAL A 348 9.43 4.56 6.86
CA VAL A 348 9.67 3.18 6.43
C VAL A 348 11.02 2.71 6.97
N ASP A 349 11.00 1.62 7.73
CA ASP A 349 12.17 0.98 8.32
C ASP A 349 12.49 -0.34 7.60
N ILE A 350 13.55 -0.35 6.81
CA ILE A 350 13.96 -1.46 5.96
C ILE A 350 15.06 -2.25 6.68
N ALA A 351 14.88 -3.56 6.76
CA ALA A 351 15.77 -4.48 7.47
C ALA A 351 15.99 -4.06 8.93
N ARG A 352 14.88 -3.85 9.64
CA ARG A 352 14.85 -3.39 11.04
C ARG A 352 15.65 -4.31 11.98
N LYS A 353 15.65 -5.62 11.76
CA LYS A 353 16.50 -6.59 12.51
C LYS A 353 18.00 -6.48 12.17
N GLY A 354 18.40 -5.48 11.40
CA GLY A 354 19.79 -5.23 11.02
C GLY A 354 20.34 -6.31 10.09
N ALA A 355 21.59 -6.72 10.31
CA ALA A 355 22.27 -7.76 9.52
C ALA A 355 21.55 -9.12 9.56
N ALA A 356 20.74 -9.36 10.59
CA ALA A 356 19.94 -10.57 10.71
C ALA A 356 18.67 -10.55 9.85
N SER A 357 18.41 -9.49 9.09
CA SER A 357 17.27 -9.38 8.16
C SER A 357 17.70 -9.53 6.70
N SER A 358 16.75 -9.79 5.82
CA SER A 358 16.89 -9.75 4.35
C SER A 358 15.69 -9.02 3.75
N VAL A 359 15.87 -8.05 2.87
CA VAL A 359 14.75 -7.38 2.19
C VAL A 359 15.08 -7.24 0.71
N GLN A 360 14.22 -7.75 -0.16
CA GLN A 360 14.52 -7.81 -1.60
C GLN A 360 13.31 -7.46 -2.45
N HIS A 361 13.54 -6.85 -3.63
CA HIS A 361 12.48 -6.54 -4.59
C HIS A 361 11.32 -5.74 -3.97
N ALA A 362 11.63 -4.72 -3.18
CA ALA A 362 10.63 -3.84 -2.60
C ALA A 362 10.44 -2.61 -3.50
N LEU A 363 9.20 -2.33 -3.88
CA LEU A 363 8.81 -1.19 -4.68
C LEU A 363 7.98 -0.22 -3.84
N PHE A 364 8.41 1.04 -3.81
CA PHE A 364 7.68 2.16 -3.21
C PHE A 364 7.40 3.18 -4.32
N ARG A 365 6.13 3.46 -4.60
CA ARG A 365 5.75 4.32 -5.72
C ARG A 365 4.67 5.33 -5.33
N GLN A 366 4.80 6.58 -5.79
CA GLN A 366 3.79 7.62 -5.55
C GLN A 366 3.48 7.78 -4.06
N ILE A 367 4.53 7.90 -3.24
CA ILE A 367 4.41 7.98 -1.78
C ILE A 367 4.28 9.44 -1.37
N LEU A 368 3.38 9.75 -0.43
CA LEU A 368 3.31 11.07 0.20
C LEU A 368 3.80 10.98 1.64
N PHE A 369 4.86 11.72 1.97
CA PHE A 369 5.19 12.05 3.36
C PHE A 369 4.60 13.40 3.72
N ARG A 370 3.75 13.44 4.75
CA ARG A 370 3.18 14.67 5.30
C ARG A 370 3.67 14.86 6.73
N ILE A 371 4.27 16.01 7.02
CA ILE A 371 4.87 16.33 8.31
C ILE A 371 4.10 17.48 8.94
N ASP A 372 3.36 17.18 10.01
CA ASP A 372 2.45 18.11 10.68
C ASP A 372 3.03 18.66 11.99
N THR A 373 4.03 18.01 12.58
CA THR A 373 4.63 18.39 13.87
C THR A 373 6.12 18.69 13.74
N PRO A 374 6.65 19.77 14.34
CA PRO A 374 8.10 20.03 14.37
C PRO A 374 8.89 18.87 14.98
N GLY A 375 10.13 18.66 14.50
CA GLY A 375 11.01 17.61 14.99
C GLY A 375 11.89 17.02 13.89
N THR A 376 12.58 15.92 14.21
CA THR A 376 13.46 15.23 13.26
C THR A 376 12.79 13.95 12.77
N MET A 377 12.82 13.72 11.46
CA MET A 377 12.26 12.52 10.86
C MET A 377 13.17 11.92 9.79
N THR A 378 13.07 10.60 9.61
CA THR A 378 13.68 9.85 8.53
C THR A 378 12.61 9.15 7.70
N GLY A 379 12.55 9.42 6.40
CA GLY A 379 11.49 8.89 5.55
C GLY A 379 11.70 7.41 5.26
N PHE A 380 12.84 7.08 4.66
CA PHE A 380 13.29 5.70 4.47
C PHE A 380 14.60 5.47 5.23
N ARG A 381 14.60 4.49 6.14
CA ARG A 381 15.75 4.10 6.94
C ARG A 381 16.15 2.66 6.63
N TRP A 382 17.40 2.45 6.24
CA TRP A 382 18.03 1.12 6.20
C TRP A 382 18.71 0.88 7.54
N SER A 383 18.10 0.04 8.37
CA SER A 383 18.66 -0.37 9.65
C SER A 383 19.79 -1.41 9.48
N GLY A 384 19.76 -2.17 8.39
CA GLY A 384 20.88 -2.99 7.90
C GLY A 384 20.95 -2.96 6.38
N THR A 385 22.15 -3.13 5.80
CA THR A 385 22.35 -3.11 4.34
C THR A 385 22.90 -4.41 3.75
N ALA A 386 23.46 -5.32 4.57
CA ALA A 386 24.19 -6.49 4.08
C ALA A 386 23.36 -7.42 3.16
N ASN A 387 22.07 -7.57 3.46
CA ASN A 387 21.15 -8.45 2.73
C ASN A 387 19.92 -7.70 2.19
N VAL A 388 20.08 -6.40 1.93
CA VAL A 388 19.03 -5.59 1.32
C VAL A 388 19.38 -5.37 -0.15
N ARG A 389 18.46 -5.64 -1.08
CA ARG A 389 18.73 -5.62 -2.54
C ARG A 389 17.49 -5.24 -3.33
N ASP A 390 17.69 -4.73 -4.55
CA ASP A 390 16.63 -4.48 -5.53
C ASP A 390 15.47 -3.63 -4.96
N ILE A 391 15.83 -2.53 -4.29
CA ILE A 391 14.86 -1.59 -3.72
C ILE A 391 14.64 -0.45 -4.71
N VAL A 392 13.37 -0.22 -5.05
CA VAL A 392 12.95 0.83 -5.97
C VAL A 392 12.06 1.81 -5.21
N ILE A 393 12.42 3.09 -5.26
CA ILE A 393 11.64 4.19 -4.71
C ILE A 393 11.40 5.19 -5.84
N ASP A 394 10.14 5.45 -6.20
CA ASP A 394 9.77 6.25 -7.36
C ASP A 394 8.62 7.21 -7.07
N GLY A 395 8.83 8.51 -7.32
CA GLY A 395 7.83 9.55 -7.17
C GLY A 395 7.39 9.75 -5.72
N VAL A 396 8.28 10.26 -4.87
CA VAL A 396 7.94 10.64 -3.49
C VAL A 396 7.56 12.12 -3.46
N LEU A 397 6.49 12.46 -2.76
CA LEU A 397 6.10 13.83 -2.45
C LEU A 397 6.32 14.09 -0.96
N TRP A 398 6.96 15.23 -0.66
CA TRP A 398 7.23 15.68 0.71
C TRP A 398 6.44 16.96 0.98
N SER A 399 5.53 16.90 1.96
CA SER A 399 4.72 18.04 2.40
C SER A 399 5.10 18.39 3.84
N ASP A 400 5.78 19.52 4.03
CA ASP A 400 6.12 20.05 5.35
C ASP A 400 5.11 21.13 5.77
N GLU A 401 4.13 20.74 6.58
CA GLU A 401 3.10 21.64 7.12
C GLU A 401 3.62 22.44 8.32
N THR A 402 4.83 22.15 8.81
CA THR A 402 5.44 22.85 9.97
C THR A 402 6.07 24.19 9.60
N ARG A 403 6.12 24.53 8.31
CA ARG A 403 6.76 25.74 7.74
C ARG A 403 8.27 25.77 7.97
N GLY A 404 8.97 24.66 7.71
CA GLY A 404 10.42 24.56 7.81
C GLY A 404 10.95 24.27 9.22
N LYS A 405 10.09 23.89 10.16
CA LYS A 405 10.47 23.54 11.54
C LYS A 405 10.77 22.05 11.70
N ALA A 406 10.55 21.25 10.67
CA ALA A 406 10.92 19.84 10.63
C ALA A 406 12.28 19.65 9.96
N ALA A 407 13.15 18.84 10.59
CA ALA A 407 14.38 18.35 10.00
C ALA A 407 14.11 17.01 9.29
N ILE A 408 14.13 17.02 7.95
CA ILE A 408 13.74 15.87 7.13
C ILE A 408 14.97 15.19 6.54
N THR A 409 15.25 13.96 6.99
CA THR A 409 16.18 13.05 6.34
C THR A 409 15.41 12.13 5.40
N ARG A 410 15.51 12.32 4.08
CA ARG A 410 14.72 11.52 3.13
C ARG A 410 15.13 10.05 3.11
N TYR A 411 16.43 9.80 3.05
CA TYR A 411 17.03 8.47 2.95
C TYR A 411 18.21 8.37 3.91
N ALA A 412 18.26 7.32 4.72
CA ALA A 412 19.35 7.07 5.66
C ALA A 412 19.84 5.62 5.60
N GLY A 413 21.15 5.43 5.63
CA GLY A 413 21.78 4.12 5.82
C GLY A 413 22.00 3.28 4.56
N HIS A 414 21.43 3.66 3.41
CA HIS A 414 21.48 2.89 2.15
C HIS A 414 22.87 2.73 1.51
N ASP A 415 23.83 3.55 1.91
CA ASP A 415 25.17 3.75 1.32
C ASP A 415 26.29 3.25 2.23
N ARG A 416 25.94 2.78 3.42
CA ARG A 416 26.90 2.20 4.36
C ARG A 416 27.62 1.02 3.71
N ASN A 417 28.93 0.97 3.91
CA ASN A 417 29.80 -0.12 3.45
C ASN A 417 29.75 -0.36 1.92
N GLY A 418 29.51 0.70 1.12
CA GLY A 418 29.41 0.57 -0.34
C GLY A 418 28.17 -0.20 -0.80
N ALA A 419 27.13 -0.30 0.03
CA ALA A 419 25.94 -1.07 -0.31
C ALA A 419 25.24 -0.57 -1.59
N ASN A 420 25.34 0.72 -1.92
CA ASN A 420 24.80 1.28 -3.15
C ASN A 420 25.49 0.81 -4.45
N THR A 421 26.70 0.24 -4.36
CA THR A 421 27.41 -0.36 -5.51
C THR A 421 27.24 -1.88 -5.56
N ALA A 422 27.08 -2.54 -4.40
CA ALA A 422 26.92 -4.00 -4.30
C ALA A 422 25.46 -4.46 -4.33
N ALA A 423 24.51 -3.61 -3.95
CA ALA A 423 23.09 -3.87 -3.90
C ALA A 423 22.35 -2.88 -4.80
N ASN A 424 21.60 -3.42 -5.76
CA ASN A 424 20.92 -2.61 -6.77
C ASN A 424 19.79 -1.78 -6.12
N TYR A 425 20.03 -0.49 -5.89
CA TYR A 425 18.97 0.43 -5.47
C TYR A 425 18.70 1.44 -6.58
N ARG A 426 17.43 1.85 -6.68
CA ARG A 426 16.96 2.83 -7.65
C ARG A 426 16.03 3.83 -6.95
N ILE A 427 16.47 5.08 -6.82
CA ILE A 427 15.69 6.15 -6.17
C ILE A 427 15.47 7.26 -7.20
N HIS A 428 14.20 7.52 -7.48
CA HIS A 428 13.70 8.56 -8.38
C HIS A 428 12.77 9.46 -7.56
N ASP A 429 13.30 10.58 -7.07
CA ASP A 429 12.55 11.53 -6.24
C ASP A 429 12.68 12.94 -6.82
N GLY A 430 11.71 13.33 -7.65
CA GLY A 430 11.75 14.59 -8.40
C GLY A 430 12.95 14.65 -9.35
N VAL A 431 13.84 15.64 -9.15
CA VAL A 431 15.05 15.87 -9.97
C VAL A 431 16.24 15.00 -9.53
N SER A 432 16.16 14.30 -8.40
CA SER A 432 17.25 13.48 -7.88
C SER A 432 17.16 12.06 -8.43
N LEU A 433 18.12 11.69 -9.28
CA LEU A 433 18.32 10.33 -9.75
C LEU A 433 19.48 9.68 -8.97
N VAL A 434 19.19 8.59 -8.25
CA VAL A 434 20.22 7.68 -7.71
C VAL A 434 19.99 6.31 -8.33
N SER A 435 20.95 5.86 -9.15
CA SER A 435 20.92 4.55 -9.81
C SER A 435 22.16 3.73 -9.43
N ALA A 436 22.01 2.40 -9.39
CA ALA A 436 23.10 1.46 -9.13
C ALA A 436 24.39 1.82 -9.89
N GLY A 437 25.53 1.75 -9.20
CA GLY A 437 26.86 2.05 -9.78
C GLY A 437 27.24 3.53 -9.86
N ARG A 438 26.40 4.46 -9.38
CA ARG A 438 26.79 5.87 -9.19
C ARG A 438 26.43 6.34 -7.77
N PRO A 439 27.38 6.87 -6.98
CA PRO A 439 27.04 7.48 -5.70
C PRO A 439 26.06 8.63 -5.93
N ALA A 440 25.08 8.78 -5.05
CA ALA A 440 24.17 9.91 -5.08
C ALA A 440 24.98 11.22 -5.07
N PRO A 441 24.59 12.26 -5.82
CA PRO A 441 25.13 13.58 -5.58
C PRO A 441 24.65 14.01 -4.19
N PHE A 442 25.55 13.94 -3.21
CA PHE A 442 25.31 14.43 -1.87
C PHE A 442 25.01 15.93 -1.92
N LEU A 443 23.73 16.31 -1.82
CA LEU A 443 23.39 17.61 -1.28
C LEU A 443 23.65 17.53 0.24
N LYS A 444 24.90 17.81 0.65
CA LYS A 444 25.17 18.25 2.02
C LYS A 444 24.23 19.43 2.30
N ALA A 445 23.50 19.35 3.39
CA ALA A 445 22.57 20.38 3.84
C ALA A 445 23.23 21.77 3.71
N ARG A 446 22.70 22.62 2.82
CA ARG A 446 22.87 24.06 2.94
C ARG A 446 21.79 24.55 3.87
N THR A 447 22.17 24.95 5.07
CA THR A 447 21.46 25.91 5.89
C THR A 447 21.27 27.16 5.04
N ALA A 448 20.11 27.33 4.41
CA ALA A 448 19.76 28.56 3.72
C ALA A 448 18.97 29.43 4.71
N ALA A 449 19.60 30.53 5.12
CA ALA A 449 18.93 31.62 5.82
C ALA A 449 17.75 32.13 4.99
N ALA A 450 16.66 32.44 5.67
CA ALA A 450 15.43 32.93 5.09
C ALA A 450 15.63 34.23 4.30
N SER A 451 14.91 34.36 3.18
CA SER A 451 14.37 35.66 2.77
C SER A 451 12.98 35.46 2.15
N PRO A 452 12.00 36.30 2.52
CA PRO A 452 10.61 36.14 2.13
C PRO A 452 10.33 36.90 0.82
N THR A 453 9.54 36.33 -0.09
CA THR A 453 8.60 37.08 -0.96
C THR A 453 7.71 36.12 -1.78
N PRO A 454 6.52 36.55 -2.20
CA PRO A 454 5.34 35.70 -2.37
C PRO A 454 5.26 35.02 -3.73
N SER A 455 4.51 33.91 -3.76
CA SER A 455 4.10 33.21 -4.98
C SER A 455 3.16 34.08 -5.83
N PRO A 456 3.29 34.02 -7.16
CA PRO A 456 2.11 33.69 -7.95
C PRO A 456 2.35 32.72 -9.14
N ALA A 457 1.25 32.05 -9.52
CA ALA A 457 0.97 31.29 -10.75
C ALA A 457 1.79 30.01 -11.03
N ARG A 458 1.06 28.89 -11.13
CA ARG A 458 1.53 27.56 -11.57
C ARG A 458 2.18 27.64 -12.96
N ALA A 459 3.50 27.66 -13.00
CA ALA A 459 4.30 27.28 -14.16
C ALA A 459 4.86 25.88 -13.89
N LEU A 460 4.71 24.95 -14.84
CA LEU A 460 5.47 23.69 -14.85
C LEU A 460 6.92 24.06 -15.23
N GLY A 461 7.68 24.52 -14.25
CA GLY A 461 9.10 24.80 -14.41
C GLY A 461 9.84 23.48 -14.58
N LEU A 462 10.07 23.06 -15.83
CA LEU A 462 11.19 22.17 -16.13
C LEU A 462 12.46 22.95 -15.75
N GLY A 463 13.17 22.49 -14.73
CA GLY A 463 14.40 23.13 -14.25
C GLY A 463 15.50 23.19 -15.33
N PRO A 464 16.62 23.88 -15.05
CA PRO A 464 17.76 23.95 -15.97
C PRO A 464 18.20 22.54 -16.41
N TRP A 465 18.31 22.33 -17.72
CA TRP A 465 18.95 21.13 -18.25
C TRP A 465 20.46 21.34 -18.17
N GLN A 466 21.12 20.58 -17.31
CA GLN A 466 22.57 20.56 -17.21
C GLN A 466 23.08 19.40 -18.08
N VAL A 467 23.66 19.71 -19.24
CA VAL A 467 24.31 18.71 -20.09
C VAL A 467 25.77 18.60 -19.62
N ASP A 468 26.04 17.71 -18.67
CA ASP A 468 27.42 17.27 -18.39
C ASP A 468 27.83 16.31 -19.51
N ALA A 469 28.32 16.85 -20.63
CA ALA A 469 29.00 16.07 -21.65
C ALA A 469 30.49 15.98 -21.27
N ASP A 470 30.97 14.79 -20.91
CA ASP A 470 32.40 14.47 -20.98
C ASP A 470 32.85 14.72 -22.42
N CYS A 471 33.48 15.87 -22.64
CA CYS A 471 33.90 16.34 -23.96
C CYS A 471 35.13 15.56 -24.45
N ALA A 472 34.90 14.34 -24.93
CA ALA A 472 35.83 13.66 -25.81
C ALA A 472 35.19 13.53 -27.20
N ARG A 473 35.31 14.63 -27.98
CA ARG A 473 35.04 14.74 -29.43
C ARG A 473 33.58 14.51 -29.86
N LEU A 474 32.80 15.59 -29.94
CA LEU A 474 31.62 15.64 -30.81
C LEU A 474 32.06 15.80 -32.27
N GLN A 475 31.43 15.06 -33.17
CA GLN A 475 31.69 15.15 -34.62
C GLN A 475 31.17 16.47 -35.22
N PRO A 476 31.69 16.90 -36.39
CA PRO A 476 31.24 18.11 -37.05
C PRO A 476 29.72 18.10 -37.32
N GLY A 477 29.02 19.19 -36.98
CA GLY A 477 27.62 19.44 -37.39
C GLY A 477 26.52 19.15 -36.36
N LEU A 478 26.82 18.68 -35.15
CA LEU A 478 25.79 18.44 -34.11
C LEU A 478 26.35 18.68 -32.69
N TRP A 479 25.78 19.65 -31.96
CA TRP A 479 26.31 20.14 -30.68
C TRP A 479 25.63 19.55 -29.45
N ALA A 480 24.31 19.42 -29.48
CA ALA A 480 23.54 18.80 -28.41
C ALA A 480 22.22 18.30 -29.01
N VAL A 481 21.75 17.14 -28.54
CA VAL A 481 20.40 16.67 -28.86
C VAL A 481 19.66 16.37 -27.57
N ALA A 482 18.59 17.10 -27.30
CA ALA A 482 17.54 16.56 -26.45
C ALA A 482 16.68 15.67 -27.34
N ARG A 483 16.94 14.35 -27.30
CA ARG A 483 16.02 13.37 -27.87
C ARG A 483 14.96 13.09 -26.79
N ASP A 484 13.70 13.01 -27.21
CA ASP A 484 12.62 12.40 -26.44
C ASP A 484 11.92 13.27 -25.38
N VAL A 485 11.71 14.58 -25.63
CA VAL A 485 10.71 15.34 -24.86
C VAL A 485 9.32 14.91 -25.32
N ARG A 486 8.71 13.97 -24.59
CA ARG A 486 7.31 13.56 -24.83
C ARG A 486 6.35 14.60 -24.28
N LEU A 487 5.49 15.11 -25.15
CA LEU A 487 4.52 16.13 -24.78
C LEU A 487 3.34 15.48 -24.03
N PRO A 488 2.98 15.98 -22.82
CA PRO A 488 1.99 15.33 -21.96
C PRO A 488 0.55 15.57 -22.41
N ALA A 489 0.30 16.55 -23.28
CA ALA A 489 -1.03 16.92 -23.77
C ALA A 489 -0.97 17.45 -25.21
N SER A 490 -2.10 17.42 -25.92
CA SER A 490 -2.24 18.03 -27.25
C SER A 490 -2.56 19.52 -27.10
N GLY A 491 -1.91 20.39 -27.87
CA GLY A 491 -2.13 21.83 -27.78
C GLY A 491 -1.07 22.69 -28.48
N TRP A 492 -1.18 24.00 -28.34
CA TRP A 492 -0.16 24.95 -28.78
C TRP A 492 0.92 25.05 -27.71
N CYS A 493 2.12 24.56 -28.03
CA CYS A 493 3.28 24.68 -27.16
C CYS A 493 4.03 25.98 -27.47
N GLU A 494 4.26 26.81 -26.46
CA GLU A 494 5.13 27.99 -26.55
C GLU A 494 6.50 27.63 -25.97
N ILE A 495 7.57 27.88 -26.75
CA ILE A 495 8.93 27.44 -26.41
C ILE A 495 9.79 28.66 -26.06
N ASP A 496 9.91 28.94 -24.76
CA ASP A 496 10.81 29.97 -24.26
C ASP A 496 12.23 29.39 -24.08
N LEU A 497 13.12 29.66 -25.04
CA LEU A 497 14.53 29.30 -24.93
C LEU A 497 15.32 30.35 -24.12
N ALA A 498 16.32 29.93 -23.37
CA ALA A 498 17.42 30.77 -22.93
C ALA A 498 18.73 29.97 -23.01
N ALA A 499 19.59 30.29 -23.98
CA ALA A 499 20.91 29.67 -24.08
C ALA A 499 21.95 30.50 -23.29
N VAL A 500 22.80 29.84 -22.51
CA VAL A 500 23.99 30.44 -21.91
C VAL A 500 25.19 29.72 -22.51
N VAL A 501 25.81 30.33 -23.51
CA VAL A 501 27.02 29.78 -24.12
C VAL A 501 28.22 30.57 -23.63
N ALA A 502 29.06 29.92 -22.81
CA ALA A 502 30.33 30.48 -22.38
C ALA A 502 31.45 29.83 -23.21
N SER A 503 31.95 30.54 -24.22
CA SER A 503 33.16 30.14 -24.95
C SER A 503 34.18 31.28 -24.95
N PRO A 504 35.45 31.03 -24.56
CA PRO A 504 36.54 31.96 -24.79
C PRO A 504 37.19 31.63 -26.13
N GLY A 505 36.64 32.18 -27.23
CA GLY A 505 37.35 32.22 -28.52
C GLY A 505 36.47 32.04 -29.74
N GLY A 506 36.33 33.12 -30.51
CA GLY A 506 35.78 33.13 -31.86
C GLY A 506 34.24 33.19 -31.93
N ALA A 507 33.74 34.23 -32.61
CA ALA A 507 32.32 34.38 -32.92
C ALA A 507 31.93 33.35 -34.00
N GLN A 508 31.32 32.22 -33.63
CA GLN A 508 30.80 31.24 -34.59
C GLN A 508 29.27 31.30 -34.66
N PRO A 509 28.68 31.24 -35.88
CA PRO A 509 27.25 31.16 -36.05
C PRO A 509 26.71 29.82 -35.56
N VAL A 510 25.62 29.89 -34.79
CA VAL A 510 24.94 28.71 -34.21
C VAL A 510 23.46 28.76 -34.56
N GLU A 511 22.93 27.61 -34.97
CA GLU A 511 21.51 27.42 -35.27
C GLU A 511 20.86 26.49 -34.23
N LEU A 512 19.61 26.77 -33.89
CA LEU A 512 18.73 25.87 -33.16
C LEU A 512 17.73 25.25 -34.13
N VAL A 513 17.62 23.92 -34.12
CA VAL A 513 16.66 23.18 -34.92
C VAL A 513 15.70 22.43 -34.01
N LEU A 514 14.41 22.74 -34.13
CA LEU A 514 13.31 22.09 -33.45
C LEU A 514 12.63 21.13 -34.41
N ARG A 515 12.53 19.85 -34.05
CA ARG A 515 11.93 18.79 -34.87
C ARG A 515 10.76 18.17 -34.14
N LEU A 516 9.56 18.27 -34.72
CA LEU A 516 8.36 17.61 -34.21
C LEU A 516 7.74 16.79 -35.33
N ALA A 517 7.83 15.46 -35.24
CA ALA A 517 7.41 14.52 -36.28
C ALA A 517 7.96 14.86 -37.69
N ARG A 518 7.14 15.45 -38.57
CA ARG A 518 7.51 15.86 -39.96
C ARG A 518 7.78 17.37 -40.11
N ARG A 519 7.69 18.15 -39.03
CA ARG A 519 7.91 19.60 -39.06
C ARG A 519 9.27 19.92 -38.48
N THR A 520 10.02 20.79 -39.15
CA THR A 520 11.32 21.28 -38.70
C THR A 520 11.30 22.79 -38.74
N VAL A 521 11.62 23.41 -37.61
CA VAL A 521 11.77 24.86 -37.48
C VAL A 521 13.23 25.14 -37.13
N THR A 522 13.89 26.01 -37.90
CA THR A 522 15.29 26.39 -37.68
C THR A 522 15.35 27.85 -37.31
N HIS A 523 16.07 28.17 -36.24
CA HIS A 523 16.36 29.53 -35.80
C HIS A 523 17.85 29.79 -35.84
N ASP A 524 18.25 30.84 -36.53
CA ASP A 524 19.60 31.37 -36.46
C ASP A 524 19.76 32.16 -35.14
N LEU A 525 20.70 31.73 -34.29
CA LEU A 525 21.01 32.39 -33.03
C LEU A 525 22.16 33.41 -33.17
N GLY A 526 22.68 33.58 -34.40
CA GLY A 526 23.81 34.45 -34.71
C GLY A 526 25.13 33.94 -34.15
N SER A 527 26.13 34.82 -34.13
CA SER A 527 27.46 34.48 -33.62
C SER A 527 27.52 34.57 -32.10
N LEU A 528 27.83 33.47 -31.42
CA LEU A 528 27.91 33.46 -29.96
C LEU A 528 29.25 34.07 -29.50
N ALA A 529 29.20 35.31 -28.99
CA ALA A 529 30.31 35.93 -28.27
C ALA A 529 30.31 35.48 -26.80
N ALA A 530 31.43 35.69 -26.09
CA ALA A 530 31.74 35.18 -24.75
C ALA A 530 30.79 35.61 -23.59
N ALA A 531 29.65 36.25 -23.87
CA ALA A 531 28.69 36.72 -22.88
C ALA A 531 27.35 35.95 -23.00
N PRO A 532 26.69 35.62 -21.87
CA PRO A 532 25.37 34.99 -21.86
C PRO A 532 24.37 35.79 -22.70
N ARG A 533 23.73 35.16 -23.67
CA ARG A 533 22.70 35.79 -24.50
C ARG A 533 21.38 35.04 -24.38
N ARG A 534 20.39 35.69 -23.78
CA ARG A 534 19.02 35.19 -23.74
C ARG A 534 18.35 35.46 -25.08
N VAL A 535 18.18 34.42 -25.90
CA VAL A 535 17.41 34.50 -27.14
C VAL A 535 16.00 34.00 -26.87
N ARG A 536 15.01 34.88 -26.95
CA ARG A 536 13.60 34.50 -26.79
C ARG A 536 13.01 34.16 -28.16
N LEU A 537 12.56 32.93 -28.33
CA LEU A 537 11.89 32.47 -29.53
C LEU A 537 10.38 32.47 -29.23
N GLY A 538 9.61 33.32 -29.91
CA GLY A 538 8.17 33.49 -29.66
C GLY A 538 7.30 32.47 -30.41
N ASP A 539 7.85 31.31 -30.75
CA ASP A 539 7.21 30.39 -31.67
C ASP A 539 6.23 29.45 -30.96
N ARG A 540 5.06 29.33 -31.56
CA ARG A 540 4.01 28.41 -31.12
C ARG A 540 3.98 27.21 -32.05
N ILE A 541 4.18 26.03 -31.50
CA ILE A 541 4.14 24.78 -32.25
C ILE A 541 2.92 23.99 -31.79
N LEU A 542 1.99 23.72 -32.71
CA LEU A 542 0.87 22.83 -32.44
C LEU A 542 1.36 21.39 -32.41
N ALA A 543 1.11 20.69 -31.32
CA ALA A 543 1.56 19.33 -31.08
C ALA A 543 0.45 18.43 -30.50
N ASN A 544 0.58 17.12 -30.70
CA ASN A 544 -0.31 16.11 -30.11
C ASN A 544 0.32 15.45 -28.87
N ALA A 545 -0.51 15.02 -27.93
CA ALA A 545 -0.08 14.25 -26.76
C ALA A 545 0.71 13.00 -27.19
N GLY A 546 1.88 12.81 -26.60
CA GLY A 546 2.78 11.70 -26.90
C GLY A 546 3.72 11.93 -28.08
N GLU A 547 3.59 13.02 -28.83
CA GLU A 547 4.60 13.40 -29.83
C GLU A 547 5.93 13.77 -29.16
N VAL A 548 7.02 13.46 -29.86
CA VAL A 548 8.39 13.71 -29.39
C VAL A 548 8.93 14.95 -30.07
N LEU A 549 9.26 15.96 -29.26
CA LEU A 549 10.01 17.13 -29.69
C LEU A 549 11.51 16.81 -29.60
N GLY A 550 12.19 16.82 -30.75
CA GLY A 550 13.64 16.80 -30.86
C GLY A 550 14.19 18.22 -30.90
N ILE A 551 15.25 18.49 -30.16
CA ILE A 551 15.91 19.80 -30.10
C ILE A 551 17.38 19.58 -30.43
N GLU A 552 17.86 20.20 -31.50
CA GLU A 552 19.24 20.11 -31.97
C GLU A 552 19.88 21.50 -32.00
N LEU A 553 21.10 21.61 -31.49
CA LEU A 553 21.94 22.79 -31.71
C LEU A 553 22.99 22.45 -32.78
N ARG A 554 23.22 23.33 -33.75
CA ARG A 554 24.14 23.15 -34.88
C ARG A 554 25.10 24.33 -34.99
N ALA A 555 26.34 24.07 -35.37
CA ALA A 555 27.34 25.10 -35.64
C ALA A 555 28.04 24.80 -36.97
N ALA A 556 28.46 25.85 -37.68
CA ALA A 556 29.08 25.74 -39.00
C ALA A 556 30.46 25.06 -38.99
N ALA A 557 31.15 25.06 -37.83
CA ALA A 557 32.44 24.40 -37.64
C ALA A 557 32.50 23.69 -36.27
N PRO A 558 33.41 22.71 -36.08
CA PRO A 558 33.65 22.12 -34.77
C PRO A 558 34.21 23.20 -33.83
N LEU A 559 33.57 23.46 -32.67
CA LEU A 559 34.26 24.20 -31.62
C LEU A 559 34.96 23.24 -30.66
N VAL A 560 36.19 23.62 -30.31
CA VAL A 560 37.02 22.91 -29.34
C VAL A 560 36.82 23.58 -27.99
N PHE A 561 36.22 22.85 -27.04
CA PHE A 561 36.10 23.34 -25.68
C PHE A 561 37.38 23.04 -24.90
N PRO A 562 38.00 24.03 -24.24
CA PRO A 562 39.05 23.75 -23.28
C PRO A 562 38.47 22.98 -22.08
N PRO A 563 39.29 22.18 -21.38
CA PRO A 563 38.86 21.50 -20.15
C PRO A 563 38.21 22.48 -19.16
N GLY A 564 36.97 22.21 -18.77
CA GLY A 564 36.22 23.04 -17.81
C GLY A 564 35.29 24.11 -18.41
N ALA A 565 35.25 24.29 -19.73
CA ALA A 565 34.21 25.10 -20.37
C ALA A 565 32.83 24.43 -20.30
N ARG A 566 31.77 25.22 -20.18
CA ARG A 566 30.37 24.76 -20.07
C ARG A 566 29.46 25.55 -20.99
N ALA A 567 28.50 24.86 -21.60
CA ALA A 567 27.39 25.47 -22.31
C ALA A 567 26.10 24.98 -21.69
N ASP A 568 25.31 25.90 -21.14
CA ASP A 568 24.03 25.59 -20.50
C ASP A 568 22.89 25.99 -21.44
N LEU A 569 22.00 25.04 -21.76
CA LEU A 569 20.79 25.33 -22.52
C LEU A 569 19.59 25.26 -21.58
N LEU A 570 19.00 26.41 -21.27
CA LEU A 570 17.76 26.48 -20.52
C LEU A 570 16.58 26.45 -21.49
N LEU A 571 15.73 25.45 -21.37
CA LEU A 571 14.51 25.29 -22.15
C LEU A 571 13.31 25.39 -21.22
N LYS A 572 12.46 26.40 -21.44
CA LYS A 572 11.17 26.50 -20.79
C LYS A 572 10.07 26.21 -21.80
N LEU A 573 9.49 25.03 -21.70
CA LEU A 573 8.29 24.66 -22.46
C LEU A 573 7.05 25.03 -21.65
N THR A 574 6.16 25.80 -22.27
CA THR A 574 4.82 26.06 -21.75
C THR A 574 3.84 25.38 -22.70
N VAL A 575 3.12 24.37 -22.21
CA VAL A 575 2.09 23.64 -22.97
C VAL A 575 0.71 24.17 -22.61
#